data_AF-A0A359IIV4-F1
#
_entry.id   AF-A0A359IIV4-F1
#
_cell.length_a   1.000
_cell.length_b   1.000
_cell.length_c   1.000
_cell.angle_alpha   90.00
_cell.angle_beta   90.00
_cell.angle_gamma   90.00
#
_symmetry.space_group_name_H-M   'P 1'
#
loop_
_entity.id
_entity.type
_entity.pdbx_description
1 polymer ?
#
loop_
_entity_poly.entity_id
_entity_poly.type
_entity_poly.pdbx_seq_one_letter_code
_entity_poly.pdbx_strand_id
1 'polypeptide(L)'
;MNILKLNEYVKTSNSIQNYKSLCTILEEKIKTGKSKQLQLEEFARYFKYHKEGNKFIIDEIYEIPVIKINARGGAHNTTEYIKNIENLILDLLLQKGNSRTLGFGRVFLSKNQLLKEFEMINDNYVYCKRRIPKLSKFMNIDPETVKEWYDLNDNMLERNLIQALDNLENQCLVLWSREITIAEAILMAEILEDGTNIIKTKYIDQYEEEQIDYKYYAND
;
A
#
# COMPACT_ATOMS: atom_id res chain seq x y z
N MET A 1 25.63 3.94 20.04
CA MET A 1 26.18 2.63 20.39
C MET A 1 27.55 2.44 19.77
N ASN A 2 28.55 2.12 20.58
CA ASN A 2 29.94 1.97 20.16
C ASN A 2 30.33 0.49 19.99
N ILE A 3 30.14 -0.05 18.78
CA ILE A 3 30.43 -1.46 18.47
C ILE A 3 31.94 -1.73 18.38
N LEU A 4 32.74 -0.71 18.01
CA LEU A 4 34.20 -0.85 17.94
C LEU A 4 34.78 -1.16 19.32
N LYS A 5 34.33 -0.46 20.36
CA LYS A 5 34.72 -0.75 21.76
C LYS A 5 34.28 -2.14 22.22
N LEU A 6 33.10 -2.60 21.81
CA LEU A 6 32.67 -3.96 22.11
C LEU A 6 33.60 -4.99 21.45
N ASN A 7 33.99 -4.77 20.19
CA ASN A 7 34.89 -5.66 19.46
C ASN A 7 36.28 -5.70 20.12
N GLU A 8 36.82 -4.57 20.55
CA GLU A 8 38.06 -4.51 21.33
C GLU A 8 37.96 -5.27 22.66
N TYR A 9 36.84 -5.12 23.38
CA TYR A 9 36.62 -5.84 24.63
C TYR A 9 36.60 -7.36 24.42
N VAL A 10 35.85 -7.84 23.42
CA VAL A 10 35.69 -9.27 23.11
C VAL A 10 37.01 -9.94 22.74
N LYS A 11 37.99 -9.21 22.19
CA LYS A 11 39.36 -9.73 21.97
C LYS A 11 40.08 -10.12 23.26
N THR A 12 39.69 -9.53 24.39
CA THR A 12 40.31 -9.79 25.71
C THR A 12 39.44 -10.66 26.61
N SER A 13 38.12 -10.47 26.56
CA SER A 13 37.13 -11.23 27.33
C SER A 13 35.78 -11.15 26.62
N ASN A 14 35.15 -12.29 26.37
CA ASN A 14 33.81 -12.36 25.77
C ASN A 14 32.66 -12.32 26.80
N SER A 15 32.98 -12.30 28.10
CA SER A 15 32.01 -12.32 29.20
C SER A 15 31.85 -10.95 29.86
N ILE A 16 30.63 -10.42 29.87
CA ILE A 16 30.27 -9.13 30.48
C ILE A 16 29.33 -9.37 31.68
N GLN A 17 29.68 -8.82 32.85
CA GLN A 17 29.07 -9.20 34.13
C GLN A 17 27.56 -8.93 34.24
N ASN A 18 27.10 -7.80 33.70
CA ASN A 18 25.70 -7.39 33.77
C ASN A 18 25.38 -6.33 32.71
N TYR A 19 24.10 -6.00 32.60
CA TYR A 19 23.60 -5.01 31.65
C TYR A 19 24.21 -3.60 31.83
N LYS A 20 24.53 -3.16 33.06
CA LYS A 20 25.15 -1.83 33.26
C LYS A 20 26.56 -1.81 32.68
N SER A 21 27.33 -2.88 32.89
CA SER A 21 28.65 -3.04 32.28
C SER A 21 28.58 -3.08 30.76
N LEU A 22 27.60 -3.80 30.20
CA LEU A 22 27.35 -3.83 28.75
C LEU A 22 27.05 -2.43 28.19
N CYS A 23 26.14 -1.69 28.83
CA CYS A 23 25.84 -0.31 28.44
C CYS A 23 27.07 0.61 28.54
N THR A 24 27.93 0.42 29.54
CA THR A 24 29.15 1.22 29.70
C THR A 24 30.14 0.99 28.56
N ILE A 25 30.35 -0.27 28.16
CA ILE A 25 31.22 -0.63 27.03
C ILE A 25 30.67 -0.05 25.72
N LEU A 26 29.35 -0.14 25.53
CA LEU A 26 28.65 0.36 24.34
C LEU A 26 28.43 1.88 24.33
N GLU A 27 28.83 2.58 25.39
CA GLU A 27 28.58 4.01 25.62
C GLU A 27 27.10 4.39 25.48
N GLU A 28 26.23 3.51 25.97
CA GLU A 28 24.78 3.64 25.92
C GLU A 28 24.20 4.01 27.28
N LYS A 29 23.12 4.79 27.29
CA LYS A 29 22.43 5.15 28.54
C LYS A 29 21.83 3.89 29.17
N ILE A 30 22.01 3.74 30.49
CA ILE A 30 21.39 2.68 31.28
C ILE A 30 19.89 2.98 31.40
N LYS A 31 19.05 2.05 30.96
CA LYS A 31 17.58 2.15 31.01
C LYS A 31 16.99 1.11 31.98
N THR A 32 15.72 1.27 32.30
CA THR A 32 14.94 0.36 33.17
C THR A 32 13.61 -0.03 32.52
N GLY A 33 12.94 -1.04 33.07
CA GLY A 33 11.61 -1.49 32.62
C GLY A 33 11.56 -1.86 31.13
N LYS A 34 10.48 -1.43 30.45
CA LYS A 34 10.26 -1.68 29.02
C LYS A 34 11.35 -1.07 28.12
N SER A 35 11.88 0.08 28.52
CA SER A 35 12.95 0.76 27.77
C SER A 35 14.27 -0.02 27.78
N LYS A 36 14.54 -0.80 28.84
CA LYS A 36 15.67 -1.74 28.90
C LYS A 36 15.46 -2.92 27.95
N GLN A 37 14.26 -3.51 27.94
CA GLN A 37 13.95 -4.63 27.04
C GLN A 37 14.14 -4.22 25.57
N LEU A 38 13.60 -3.06 25.19
CA LEU A 38 13.74 -2.51 23.84
C LEU A 38 15.19 -2.23 23.44
N GLN A 39 16.00 -1.78 24.40
CA GLN A 39 17.42 -1.54 24.13
C GLN A 39 18.19 -2.85 23.93
N LEU A 40 17.83 -3.91 24.65
CA LEU A 40 18.42 -5.25 24.45
C LEU A 40 18.02 -5.86 23.10
N GLU A 41 16.79 -5.64 22.64
CA GLU A 41 16.35 -5.98 21.27
C GLU A 41 17.16 -5.21 20.22
N GLU A 42 17.39 -3.92 20.45
CA GLU A 42 18.23 -3.09 19.56
C GLU A 42 19.67 -3.60 19.52
N PHE A 43 20.23 -4.03 20.66
CA PHE A 43 21.58 -4.60 20.73
C PHE A 43 21.71 -5.92 19.97
N ALA A 44 20.68 -6.78 20.04
CA ALA A 44 20.66 -8.06 19.33
C ALA A 44 20.73 -7.92 17.80
N ARG A 45 20.52 -6.70 17.26
CA ARG A 45 20.72 -6.41 15.84
C ARG A 45 22.18 -6.32 15.42
N TYR A 46 23.09 -6.06 16.37
CA TYR A 46 24.51 -5.78 16.08
C TYR A 46 25.41 -6.91 16.55
N PHE A 47 24.96 -7.71 17.51
CA PHE A 47 25.72 -8.86 18.00
C PHE A 47 24.79 -9.91 18.59
N LYS A 48 25.20 -11.17 18.46
CA LYS A 48 24.59 -12.32 19.10
C LYS A 48 25.17 -12.47 20.50
N TYR A 49 24.30 -12.73 21.47
CA TYR A 49 24.70 -13.04 22.83
C TYR A 49 23.73 -14.03 23.46
N HIS A 50 24.23 -14.75 24.46
CA HIS A 50 23.41 -15.50 25.39
C HIS A 50 23.74 -15.09 26.82
N LYS A 51 22.92 -15.53 27.78
CA LYS A 51 23.11 -15.21 29.19
C LYS A 51 23.51 -16.44 29.98
N GLU A 52 24.52 -16.27 30.82
CA GLU A 52 24.87 -17.21 31.87
C GLU A 52 24.58 -16.55 33.23
N GLY A 53 23.41 -16.87 33.78
CA GLY A 53 22.87 -16.15 34.94
C GLY A 53 22.64 -14.67 34.62
N ASN A 54 23.38 -13.78 35.29
CA ASN A 54 23.30 -12.33 35.07
C ASN A 54 24.29 -11.81 34.02
N LYS A 55 25.23 -12.66 33.57
CA LYS A 55 26.28 -12.30 32.62
C LYS A 55 25.77 -12.38 31.18
N PHE A 56 26.41 -11.61 30.31
CA PHE A 56 26.21 -11.62 28.87
C PHE A 56 27.46 -12.17 28.22
N ILE A 57 27.33 -13.26 27.46
CA ILE A 57 28.42 -13.84 26.67
C ILE A 57 28.18 -13.44 25.22
N ILE A 58 29.14 -12.74 24.61
CA ILE A 58 29.04 -12.31 23.21
C ILE A 58 29.53 -13.45 22.31
N ASP A 59 28.64 -13.98 21.48
CA ASP A 59 28.91 -15.10 20.59
C ASP A 59 29.48 -14.61 19.24
N GLU A 60 28.92 -13.52 18.72
CA GLU A 60 29.25 -13.01 17.38
C GLU A 60 28.92 -11.52 17.29
N ILE A 61 29.76 -10.73 16.61
CA ILE A 61 29.48 -9.33 16.28
C ILE A 61 29.31 -9.24 14.77
N TYR A 62 28.20 -8.67 14.32
CA TYR A 62 27.87 -8.58 12.90
C TYR A 62 28.58 -7.37 12.25
N GLU A 63 29.07 -7.54 11.03
CA GLU A 63 29.62 -6.44 10.22
C GLU A 63 28.52 -5.44 9.79
N ILE A 64 27.35 -5.98 9.45
CA ILE A 64 26.16 -5.23 9.06
C ILE A 64 25.03 -5.55 10.04
N PRO A 65 24.41 -4.55 10.68
CA PRO A 65 23.34 -4.80 11.63
C PRO A 65 22.09 -5.35 10.94
N VAL A 66 21.42 -6.31 11.60
CA VAL A 66 20.14 -6.88 11.15
C VAL A 66 19.10 -5.76 11.02
N ILE A 67 18.31 -5.77 9.95
CA ILE A 67 17.29 -4.75 9.69
C ILE A 67 16.24 -4.75 10.81
N LYS A 68 15.89 -3.55 11.28
CA LYS A 68 14.85 -3.38 12.30
C LYS A 68 13.47 -3.59 11.66
N ILE A 69 12.85 -4.73 11.94
CA ILE A 69 11.46 -4.97 11.57
C ILE A 69 10.58 -4.36 12.65
N ASN A 70 10.01 -3.18 12.40
CA ASN A 70 9.05 -2.55 13.31
C ASN A 70 7.72 -3.32 13.24
N ALA A 71 7.57 -4.37 14.04
CA ALA A 71 6.33 -5.16 14.15
C ALA A 71 5.17 -4.40 14.87
N ARG A 72 5.31 -3.10 15.13
CA ARG A 72 4.27 -2.26 15.73
C ARG A 72 3.58 -1.45 14.65
N GLY A 73 2.48 -1.98 14.13
CA GLY A 73 1.44 -1.15 13.55
C GLY A 73 0.87 -0.26 14.66
N GLY A 74 1.19 1.03 14.67
CA GLY A 74 0.71 1.93 15.71
C GLY A 74 1.16 3.39 15.57
N ALA A 75 0.20 4.23 15.17
CA ALA A 75 0.02 5.67 15.43
C ALA A 75 1.06 6.70 14.92
N HIS A 76 2.32 6.36 14.68
CA HIS A 76 3.31 7.30 14.12
C HIS A 76 4.16 6.72 12.98
N ASN A 77 3.74 5.57 12.44
CA ASN A 77 4.13 5.21 11.09
C ASN A 77 3.24 6.04 10.17
N THR A 78 3.73 7.17 9.68
CA THR A 78 3.38 7.59 8.33
C THR A 78 3.76 6.39 7.48
N THR A 79 2.80 5.50 7.20
CA THR A 79 3.00 4.29 6.41
C THR A 79 3.74 4.76 5.17
N GLU A 80 4.93 4.23 4.90
CA GLU A 80 5.77 4.65 3.77
C GLU A 80 4.95 4.79 2.47
N TYR A 81 3.96 3.89 2.33
CA TYR A 81 2.92 3.90 1.30
C TYR A 81 2.09 5.19 1.21
N ILE A 82 1.65 5.80 2.32
CA ILE A 82 0.89 7.06 2.29
C ILE A 82 1.78 8.17 1.70
N LYS A 83 3.05 8.24 2.10
CA LYS A 83 3.95 9.24 1.54
C LYS A 83 4.22 9.01 0.06
N ASN A 84 4.30 7.76 -0.38
CA ASN A 84 4.40 7.41 -1.80
C ASN A 84 3.13 7.83 -2.56
N ILE A 85 1.94 7.61 -1.99
CA ILE A 85 0.67 8.07 -2.59
C ILE A 85 0.64 9.61 -2.69
N GLU A 86 1.08 10.34 -1.66
CA GLU A 86 1.19 11.81 -1.71
C GLU A 86 2.08 12.25 -2.89
N ASN A 87 3.24 11.62 -3.07
CA ASN A 87 4.15 11.93 -4.17
C ASN A 87 3.53 11.62 -5.54
N LEU A 88 2.82 10.50 -5.69
CA LEU A 88 2.14 10.13 -6.93
C LEU A 88 0.99 11.10 -7.27
N ILE A 89 0.26 11.60 -6.26
CA ILE A 89 -0.76 12.63 -6.46
C ILE A 89 -0.11 13.92 -6.99
N LEU A 90 0.99 14.37 -6.39
CA LEU A 90 1.69 15.57 -6.84
C LEU A 90 2.26 15.41 -8.25
N ASP A 91 2.88 14.26 -8.54
CA ASP A 91 3.39 13.93 -9.88
C ASP A 91 2.27 13.93 -10.93
N LEU A 92 1.13 13.30 -10.63
CA LEU A 92 -0.05 13.32 -11.50
C LEU A 92 -0.52 14.76 -11.79
N LEU A 93 -0.61 15.61 -10.76
CA LEU A 93 -1.03 17.00 -10.93
C LEU A 93 -0.02 17.81 -11.76
N LEU A 94 1.28 17.57 -11.59
CA LEU A 94 2.34 18.20 -12.40
C LEU A 94 2.29 17.74 -13.85
N GLN A 95 2.11 16.45 -14.10
CA GLN A 95 2.01 15.90 -15.45
C GLN A 95 0.77 16.40 -16.18
N LYS A 96 -0.40 16.39 -15.53
CA LYS A 96 -1.66 16.87 -16.13
C LYS A 96 -1.70 18.40 -16.23
N GLY A 97 -0.99 19.12 -15.37
CA GLY A 97 -0.83 20.58 -15.45
C GLY A 97 -0.08 21.07 -16.69
N ASN A 98 0.65 20.20 -17.38
CA ASN A 98 1.29 20.49 -18.67
C ASN A 98 0.37 20.23 -19.88
N SER A 99 -0.84 19.70 -19.66
CA SER A 99 -1.82 19.47 -20.72
C SER A 99 -2.65 20.73 -20.98
N ARG A 100 -2.66 21.21 -22.22
CA ARG A 100 -3.40 22.43 -22.63
C ARG A 100 -4.92 22.35 -22.46
N THR A 101 -5.46 21.16 -22.15
CA THR A 101 -6.90 20.85 -22.22
C THR A 101 -7.62 20.86 -20.86
N LEU A 102 -6.88 20.67 -19.76
CA LEU A 102 -7.42 20.69 -18.39
C LEU A 102 -6.63 21.76 -17.65
N GLY A 103 -7.26 22.87 -17.26
CA GLY A 103 -6.58 24.01 -16.63
C GLY A 103 -5.56 23.58 -15.57
N PHE A 104 -4.41 24.27 -15.55
CA PHE A 104 -3.21 23.95 -14.76
C PHE A 104 -3.51 23.28 -13.40
N GLY A 105 -3.02 22.06 -13.22
CA GLY A 105 -3.02 21.37 -11.92
C GLY A 105 -4.39 20.90 -11.44
N ARG A 106 -5.35 20.62 -12.33
CA ARG A 106 -6.67 20.08 -11.97
C ARG A 106 -6.91 18.72 -12.59
N VAL A 107 -7.46 17.82 -11.78
CA VAL A 107 -7.80 16.45 -12.17
C VAL A 107 -9.19 16.11 -11.63
N PHE A 108 -10.02 15.49 -12.47
CA PHE A 108 -11.33 14.98 -12.11
C PHE A 108 -11.40 13.50 -12.49
N LEU A 109 -11.26 12.62 -11.50
CA LEU A 109 -11.17 11.17 -11.69
C LEU A 109 -11.98 10.44 -10.62
N SER A 110 -12.54 9.30 -11.00
CA SER A 110 -13.09 8.35 -10.03
C SER A 110 -11.99 7.72 -9.19
N LYS A 111 -12.34 7.21 -8.00
CA LYS A 111 -11.42 6.47 -7.11
C LYS A 111 -10.63 5.39 -7.86
N ASN A 112 -11.33 4.56 -8.64
CA ASN A 112 -10.68 3.45 -9.35
C ASN A 112 -9.79 3.92 -10.51
N GLN A 113 -10.09 5.04 -11.15
CA GLN A 113 -9.17 5.62 -12.13
C GLN A 113 -7.90 6.10 -11.44
N LEU A 114 -8.01 6.79 -10.31
CA LEU A 114 -6.85 7.26 -9.56
C LEU A 114 -5.98 6.09 -9.06
N LEU A 115 -6.60 5.04 -8.51
CA LEU A 115 -5.88 3.83 -8.09
C LEU A 115 -5.19 3.11 -9.26
N LYS A 116 -5.74 3.17 -10.48
CA LYS A 116 -5.10 2.63 -11.69
C LYS A 116 -3.92 3.47 -12.15
N GLU A 117 -4.05 4.81 -12.15
CA GLU A 117 -2.95 5.72 -12.50
C GLU A 117 -1.74 5.52 -11.56
N PHE A 118 -1.98 5.10 -10.32
CA PHE A 118 -0.96 4.82 -9.31
C PHE A 118 -0.50 3.35 -9.30
N GLU A 119 -0.94 2.54 -10.26
CA GLU A 119 -0.65 1.10 -10.36
C GLU A 119 -1.01 0.29 -9.10
N MET A 120 -1.89 0.81 -8.25
CA MET A 120 -2.36 0.14 -7.03
C MET A 120 -3.38 -0.96 -7.35
N ILE A 121 -4.06 -0.84 -8.48
CA ILE A 121 -4.96 -1.84 -9.03
C ILE A 121 -4.71 -2.00 -10.54
N ASN A 122 -5.01 -3.18 -11.06
CA ASN A 122 -4.93 -3.47 -12.49
C ASN A 122 -6.32 -3.44 -13.17
N ASP A 123 -6.35 -3.67 -14.47
CA ASP A 123 -7.61 -3.72 -15.24
C ASP A 123 -8.54 -4.85 -14.81
N ASN A 124 -7.98 -5.99 -14.43
CA ASN A 124 -8.74 -7.13 -13.94
C ASN A 124 -9.44 -6.83 -12.62
N TYR A 125 -8.90 -5.95 -11.78
CA TYR A 125 -9.47 -5.65 -10.46
C TYR A 125 -10.92 -5.16 -10.58
N VAL A 126 -11.16 -4.12 -11.37
CA VAL A 126 -12.50 -3.54 -11.56
C VAL A 126 -13.41 -4.50 -12.35
N TYR A 127 -12.84 -5.17 -13.36
CA TYR A 127 -13.57 -6.14 -14.18
C TYR A 127 -14.12 -7.29 -13.32
N CYS A 128 -13.26 -7.93 -12.54
CA CYS A 128 -13.62 -9.06 -11.68
C CYS A 128 -14.51 -8.63 -10.51
N LYS A 129 -14.31 -7.44 -9.93
CA LYS A 129 -15.17 -6.91 -8.87
C LYS A 129 -16.63 -6.79 -9.30
N ARG A 130 -16.89 -6.45 -10.57
CA ARG A 130 -18.25 -6.37 -11.13
C ARG A 130 -18.86 -7.74 -11.43
N ARG A 131 -18.05 -8.80 -11.40
CA ARG A 131 -18.39 -10.16 -11.84
C ARG A 131 -18.03 -11.20 -10.78
N ILE A 132 -18.27 -10.89 -9.50
CA ILE A 132 -17.96 -11.77 -8.36
C ILE A 132 -18.49 -13.20 -8.56
N PRO A 133 -19.73 -13.45 -9.03
CA PRO A 133 -20.21 -14.81 -9.25
C PRO A 133 -19.35 -15.61 -10.25
N LYS A 134 -18.92 -14.96 -11.33
CA LYS A 134 -18.07 -15.56 -12.36
C LYS A 134 -16.67 -15.81 -11.83
N LEU A 135 -16.08 -14.85 -11.11
CA LEU A 135 -14.77 -15.02 -10.48
C LEU A 135 -14.78 -16.16 -9.45
N SER A 136 -15.83 -16.23 -8.62
CA SER A 136 -16.04 -17.27 -7.62
C SER A 136 -16.03 -18.67 -8.25
N LYS A 137 -16.80 -18.87 -9.32
CA LYS A 137 -16.81 -20.12 -10.09
C LYS A 137 -15.45 -20.43 -10.72
N PHE A 138 -14.81 -19.45 -11.35
CA PHE A 138 -13.51 -19.62 -12.00
C PHE A 138 -12.41 -20.03 -11.01
N MET A 139 -12.39 -19.41 -9.82
CA MET A 139 -11.39 -19.66 -8.79
C MET A 139 -11.74 -20.84 -7.87
N ASN A 140 -12.97 -21.35 -7.95
CA ASN A 140 -13.54 -22.32 -7.00
C ASN A 140 -13.45 -21.82 -5.54
N ILE A 141 -13.84 -20.57 -5.32
CA ILE A 141 -13.89 -19.91 -4.00
C ILE A 141 -15.33 -19.46 -3.75
N ASP A 142 -15.80 -19.58 -2.51
CA ASP A 142 -17.10 -19.07 -2.09
C ASP A 142 -17.28 -17.57 -2.45
N PRO A 143 -18.42 -17.17 -3.04
CA PRO A 143 -18.63 -15.80 -3.51
C PRO A 143 -18.63 -14.77 -2.38
N GLU A 144 -19.04 -15.12 -1.15
CA GLU A 144 -19.00 -14.20 -0.02
C GLU A 144 -17.56 -13.92 0.40
N THR A 145 -16.69 -14.93 0.38
CA THR A 145 -15.24 -14.79 0.61
C THR A 145 -14.59 -13.87 -0.42
N VAL A 146 -14.95 -14.02 -1.71
CA VAL A 146 -14.45 -13.14 -2.77
C VAL A 146 -14.92 -11.70 -2.55
N LYS A 147 -16.20 -11.52 -2.19
CA LYS A 147 -16.78 -10.21 -1.91
C LYS A 147 -16.12 -9.55 -0.70
N GLU A 148 -15.96 -10.27 0.41
CA GLU A 148 -15.29 -9.79 1.62
C GLU A 148 -13.85 -9.35 1.32
N TRP A 149 -13.12 -10.13 0.50
CA TRP A 149 -11.78 -9.74 0.08
C TRP A 149 -11.78 -8.40 -0.65
N TYR A 150 -12.69 -8.18 -1.62
CA TYR A 150 -12.81 -6.90 -2.31
C TYR A 150 -13.19 -5.77 -1.37
N ASP A 151 -14.15 -5.98 -0.47
CA ASP A 151 -14.62 -4.96 0.47
C ASP A 151 -13.49 -4.52 1.42
N LEU A 152 -12.71 -5.46 1.95
CA LEU A 152 -11.56 -5.16 2.82
C LEU A 152 -10.47 -4.37 2.07
N ASN A 153 -10.13 -4.80 0.85
CA ASN A 153 -9.09 -4.14 0.05
C ASN A 153 -9.54 -2.75 -0.42
N ASP A 154 -10.77 -2.60 -0.91
CA ASP A 154 -11.31 -1.31 -1.32
C ASP A 154 -11.35 -0.30 -0.17
N ASN A 155 -11.76 -0.73 1.02
CA ASN A 155 -11.80 0.11 2.20
C ASN A 155 -10.40 0.56 2.62
N MET A 156 -9.43 -0.35 2.57
CA MET A 156 -8.03 -0.03 2.86
C MET A 156 -7.46 0.97 1.85
N LEU A 157 -7.63 0.71 0.55
CA LEU A 157 -7.15 1.55 -0.53
C LEU A 157 -7.77 2.95 -0.47
N GLU A 158 -9.08 3.02 -0.27
CA GLU A 158 -9.81 4.28 -0.12
C GLU A 158 -9.31 5.08 1.08
N ARG A 159 -9.18 4.45 2.25
CA ARG A 159 -8.68 5.12 3.46
C ARG A 159 -7.28 5.68 3.26
N ASN A 160 -6.38 4.91 2.66
CA ASN A 160 -5.01 5.37 2.43
C ASN A 160 -4.97 6.56 1.45
N LEU A 161 -5.81 6.53 0.42
CA LEU A 161 -5.91 7.61 -0.56
C LEU A 161 -6.46 8.90 0.06
N ILE A 162 -7.54 8.81 0.85
CA ILE A 162 -8.11 9.96 1.57
C ILE A 162 -7.07 10.54 2.52
N GLN A 163 -6.37 9.70 3.29
CA GLN A 163 -5.37 10.18 4.22
C GLN A 163 -4.23 10.92 3.51
N ALA A 164 -3.82 10.47 2.33
CA ALA A 164 -2.81 11.18 1.54
C ALA A 164 -3.34 12.53 1.03
N LEU A 165 -4.59 12.60 0.58
CA LEU A 165 -5.24 13.85 0.16
C LEU A 165 -5.38 14.83 1.33
N ASP A 166 -5.87 14.38 2.50
CA ASP A 166 -5.97 15.17 3.73
C ASP A 166 -4.59 15.69 4.15
N ASN A 167 -3.54 14.87 4.08
CA ASN A 167 -2.19 15.30 4.41
C ASN A 167 -1.69 16.41 3.48
N LEU A 168 -1.96 16.30 2.18
CA LEU A 168 -1.57 17.31 1.19
C LEU A 168 -2.39 18.60 1.35
N GLU A 169 -3.68 18.50 1.69
CA GLU A 169 -4.54 19.65 1.98
C GLU A 169 -4.10 20.38 3.25
N ASN A 170 -3.78 19.64 4.32
CA ASN A 170 -3.22 20.21 5.55
C ASN A 170 -1.85 20.89 5.35
N GLN A 171 -1.10 20.46 4.33
CA GLN A 171 0.13 21.12 3.87
C GLN A 171 -0.13 22.29 2.90
N CYS A 172 -1.38 22.59 2.59
CA CYS A 172 -1.81 23.58 1.60
C CYS A 172 -1.28 23.33 0.18
N LEU A 173 -1.01 22.07 -0.18
CA LEU A 173 -0.45 21.69 -1.49
C LEU A 173 -1.54 21.31 -2.51
N VAL A 174 -2.66 20.75 -2.04
CA VAL A 174 -3.77 20.29 -2.87
C VAL A 174 -5.09 20.71 -2.23
N LEU A 175 -6.08 21.02 -3.06
CA LEU A 175 -7.49 21.15 -2.65
C LEU A 175 -8.25 19.98 -3.26
N TRP A 176 -9.07 19.30 -2.47
CA TRP A 176 -9.80 18.12 -2.96
C TRP A 176 -11.24 18.08 -2.41
N SER A 177 -12.12 17.43 -3.17
CA SER A 177 -13.51 17.20 -2.77
C SER A 177 -14.01 15.88 -3.35
N ARG A 178 -15.06 15.32 -2.73
CA ARG A 178 -15.81 14.18 -3.28
C ARG A 178 -16.98 14.69 -4.10
N GLU A 179 -17.04 14.32 -5.37
CA GLU A 179 -18.11 14.71 -6.28
C GLU A 179 -18.92 13.50 -6.72
N ILE A 180 -20.24 13.65 -6.80
CA ILE A 180 -21.15 12.65 -7.37
C ILE A 180 -21.50 13.10 -8.79
N THR A 181 -21.17 12.29 -9.78
CA THR A 181 -21.53 12.55 -11.18
C THR A 181 -22.75 11.73 -11.56
N ILE A 182 -23.72 12.39 -12.19
CA ILE A 182 -24.87 11.73 -12.82
C ILE A 182 -24.61 11.73 -14.31
N ALA A 183 -24.45 10.55 -14.90
CA ALA A 183 -24.36 10.41 -16.35
C ALA A 183 -25.77 10.22 -16.91
N GLU A 184 -26.22 11.16 -17.74
CA GLU A 184 -27.38 10.95 -18.59
C GLU A 184 -26.94 10.10 -19.78
N ALA A 185 -27.45 8.87 -19.86
CA ALA A 185 -27.20 8.00 -21.01
C ALA A 185 -28.05 8.48 -22.18
N ILE A 186 -27.52 9.42 -22.97
CA ILE A 186 -28.08 9.72 -24.29
C ILE A 186 -27.88 8.46 -25.13
N LEU A 187 -28.98 7.80 -25.48
CA LEU A 187 -28.95 6.57 -26.26
C LEU A 187 -28.31 6.87 -27.62
N MET A 188 -27.15 6.26 -27.90
CA MET A 188 -26.46 6.29 -29.21
C MET A 188 -27.36 5.92 -30.39
N ALA A 189 -28.51 5.28 -30.14
CA ALA A 189 -29.55 5.04 -31.14
C ALA A 189 -30.10 6.34 -31.76
N GLU A 190 -30.01 7.48 -31.07
CA GLU A 190 -30.44 8.79 -31.58
C GLU A 190 -29.37 9.47 -32.46
N ILE A 191 -28.11 8.98 -32.46
CA ILE A 191 -26.98 9.62 -33.17
C ILE A 191 -26.68 8.93 -34.51
N LEU A 192 -27.08 7.67 -34.70
CA LEU A 192 -26.89 6.95 -35.95
C LEU A 192 -27.96 7.36 -36.99
N GLU A 193 -27.86 8.59 -37.49
CA GLU A 193 -28.65 9.10 -38.62
C GLU A 193 -28.29 8.43 -39.96
N ASP A 194 -27.25 7.59 -39.98
CA ASP A 194 -26.69 6.94 -41.18
C ASP A 194 -27.29 5.57 -41.52
N GLY A 195 -28.31 5.13 -40.76
CA GLY A 195 -29.00 3.87 -40.99
C GLY A 195 -28.23 2.63 -40.52
N THR A 196 -27.13 2.78 -39.77
CA THR A 196 -26.38 1.63 -39.23
C THR A 196 -27.26 0.77 -38.31
N ASN A 197 -27.42 -0.52 -38.65
CA ASN A 197 -28.24 -1.44 -37.86
C ASN A 197 -27.43 -1.99 -36.65
N ILE A 198 -27.97 -1.83 -35.43
CA ILE A 198 -27.38 -2.40 -34.20
C ILE A 198 -28.05 -3.74 -33.89
N ILE A 199 -27.29 -4.84 -33.92
CA ILE A 199 -27.76 -6.14 -33.43
C ILE A 199 -27.23 -6.37 -32.01
N LYS A 200 -28.17 -6.45 -31.06
CA LYS A 200 -27.91 -6.86 -29.67
C LYS A 200 -28.00 -8.39 -29.57
N THR A 201 -26.88 -9.06 -29.29
CA THR A 201 -26.86 -10.51 -29.05
C THR A 201 -26.72 -10.78 -27.56
N LYS A 202 -27.62 -11.60 -27.00
CA LYS A 202 -27.51 -12.11 -25.63
C LYS A 202 -27.05 -13.55 -25.65
N TYR A 203 -26.07 -13.90 -24.84
CA TYR A 203 -25.65 -15.30 -24.64
C TYR A 203 -25.24 -15.53 -23.20
N ILE A 204 -25.29 -16.77 -22.76
CA ILE A 204 -24.81 -17.20 -21.46
C ILE A 204 -23.42 -17.78 -21.66
N ASP A 205 -22.43 -17.29 -20.91
CA ASP A 205 -21.08 -17.81 -21.00
C ASP A 205 -20.88 -19.11 -20.20
N GLN A 206 -19.68 -19.70 -20.27
CA GLN A 206 -19.32 -20.93 -19.55
C GLN A 206 -19.39 -20.82 -18.01
N TYR A 207 -19.63 -19.62 -17.48
CA TYR A 207 -19.78 -19.34 -16.05
C TYR A 207 -21.23 -19.02 -15.67
N GLU A 208 -22.17 -19.25 -16.59
CA GLU A 208 -23.60 -18.95 -16.46
C GLU A 208 -23.91 -17.44 -16.29
N GLU A 209 -23.04 -16.56 -16.80
CA GLU A 209 -23.25 -15.11 -16.79
C GLU A 209 -23.89 -14.66 -18.11
N GLU A 210 -25.01 -13.91 -18.05
CA GLU A 210 -25.59 -13.27 -19.25
C GLU A 210 -24.64 -12.19 -19.78
N GLN A 211 -24.16 -12.36 -21.01
CA GLN A 211 -23.39 -11.37 -21.75
C GLN A 211 -24.26 -10.70 -22.81
N ILE A 212 -23.95 -9.44 -23.09
CA ILE A 212 -24.58 -8.64 -24.13
C ILE A 212 -23.49 -8.13 -25.07
N ASP A 213 -23.53 -8.56 -26.32
CA ASP A 213 -22.67 -8.04 -27.38
C ASP A 213 -23.48 -7.14 -28.33
N TYR A 214 -22.80 -6.16 -28.90
CA TYR A 214 -23.33 -5.24 -29.89
C TYR A 214 -22.49 -5.38 -31.17
N LYS A 215 -23.15 -5.70 -32.29
CA LYS A 215 -22.51 -5.72 -33.61
C LYS A 215 -23.07 -4.59 -34.48
N TYR A 216 -22.16 -3.89 -35.16
CA TYR A 216 -22.47 -2.79 -36.06
C TYR A 216 -22.33 -3.26 -37.51
N TYR A 217 -23.36 -3.03 -38.32
CA TYR A 217 -23.32 -3.29 -39.75
C TYR A 217 -23.70 -2.01 -40.48
N ALA A 218 -22.83 -1.56 -41.39
CA ALA A 218 -23.19 -0.55 -42.37
C ALA A 218 -24.24 -1.16 -43.31
N ASN A 219 -25.27 -0.40 -43.69
CA ASN A 219 -26.16 -0.84 -44.75
C ASN A 219 -25.40 -0.74 -46.08
N ASP A 220 -25.40 -1.85 -46.84
CA ASP A 220 -24.93 -1.90 -48.23
C ASP A 220 -25.81 -1.06 -49.17
#